data_AF-V7HXI2-F1
#
_entry.id   AF-V7HXI2-F1
#
_cell.length_a   1.000
_cell.length_b   1.000
_cell.length_c   1.000
_cell.angle_alpha   90.00
_cell.angle_beta   90.00
_cell.angle_gamma   90.00
#
_symmetry.space_group_name_H-M   'P 1'
#
loop_
_entity.id
_entity.type
_entity.pdbx_description
1 polymer ?
#
loop_
_entity_poly.entity_id
_entity_poly.type
_entity_poly.pdbx_seq_one_letter_code
_entity_poly.pdbx_strand_id
1 'polypeptide(L)'
;MDDKMTKLFYGALLHDIGKAVQRTGRYGRKKHSAIGAEYLSAFTKDEEILNSVRYHHVPEIKSGKYYLREDSLSYITYIADNIASGTDRRSEDPDSTYKWDSEVPLSDIFNRYGKEKGQRYLHPGELRVDDLGSLVPEEQRHDYSKAYYARGVDYFGNSLAAVTLSDRYISSVLNLLEATMTFMPSSTNANEEADISLYDHMKLTAAYACALKQYLDFNKIEDYYHTLYRGSTKFYTKKAFTMVGFDMKGIQAFITTITSKGAHKQLRSRAFYVEMLVQNFLDNLLEKLNLSVANVLYANSGHGYLIIGNTSRNHEIVRESKKEFNNFLFKEFGPQLRLEIGMANFSSNQVREKNTSEQYVAIFREIDEVLARESQTPFNALELMKLNLGQGDGRECAVCHNVTNILPDSNKCLFCEGLELFSNEVQKESFFVVTDEEIGLPLSDHDYLDFRTSPLKAYEKR
;
A
#
# COMPACT_ATOMS: atom_id res chain seq x y z
N MET A 1 9.18 -6.72 9.52
CA MET A 1 10.35 -5.83 9.30
C MET A 1 11.42 -6.06 10.36
N ASP A 2 12.70 -5.85 10.04
CA ASP A 2 13.76 -5.73 11.06
C ASP A 2 13.66 -4.43 11.88
N ASP A 3 14.27 -4.42 13.07
CA ASP A 3 14.17 -3.32 14.04
C ASP A 3 14.59 -1.95 13.47
N LYS A 4 15.67 -1.90 12.65
CA LYS A 4 16.15 -0.64 12.08
C LYS A 4 15.20 -0.13 10.99
N MET A 5 14.64 -1.05 10.19
CA MET A 5 13.60 -0.73 9.20
C MET A 5 12.30 -0.27 9.88
N THR A 6 11.87 -0.91 10.97
CA THR A 6 10.69 -0.50 11.75
C THR A 6 10.83 0.91 12.32
N LYS A 7 12.00 1.26 12.87
CA LYS A 7 12.28 2.62 13.37
C LYS A 7 12.26 3.66 12.26
N LEU A 8 12.88 3.34 11.13
CA LEU A 8 12.84 4.20 9.94
C LEU A 8 11.39 4.39 9.46
N PHE A 9 10.62 3.30 9.38
CA PHE A 9 9.23 3.31 8.97
C PHE A 9 8.41 4.27 9.84
N TYR A 10 8.44 4.13 11.17
CA TYR A 10 7.69 5.02 12.06
C TYR A 10 8.21 6.45 12.06
N GLY A 11 9.53 6.64 12.02
CA GLY A 11 10.14 7.97 11.92
C GLY A 11 9.74 8.71 10.64
N ALA A 12 9.61 8.00 9.52
CA ALA A 12 9.18 8.54 8.23
C ALA A 12 7.66 8.69 8.13
N LEU A 13 6.90 7.70 8.59
CA LEU A 13 5.44 7.75 8.60
C LEU A 13 4.96 8.92 9.45
N LEU A 14 5.49 9.08 10.66
CA LEU A 14 5.01 10.09 11.62
C LEU A 14 5.74 11.44 11.54
N HIS A 15 6.61 11.65 10.53
CA HIS A 15 7.47 12.82 10.46
C HIS A 15 6.71 14.16 10.52
N ASP A 16 5.53 14.19 9.88
CA ASP A 16 4.72 15.39 9.70
C ASP A 16 3.49 15.45 10.62
N ILE A 17 3.38 14.56 11.61
CA ILE A 17 2.29 14.59 12.61
C ILE A 17 2.17 15.96 13.30
N GLY A 18 3.30 16.66 13.43
CA GLY A 18 3.38 17.99 13.98
C GLY A 18 2.54 19.03 13.22
N LYS A 19 2.24 18.83 11.93
CA LYS A 19 1.35 19.70 11.15
C LYS A 19 -0.06 19.68 11.72
N ALA A 20 -0.62 18.48 11.92
CA ALA A 20 -1.95 18.32 12.51
C ALA A 20 -2.00 18.90 13.94
N VAL A 21 -0.99 18.58 14.76
CA VAL A 21 -0.89 19.07 16.15
C VAL A 21 -0.75 20.60 16.21
N GLN A 22 0.06 21.20 15.34
CA GLN A 22 0.24 22.65 15.27
C GLN A 22 -1.09 23.36 14.93
N ARG A 23 -1.87 22.81 14.01
CA ARG A 23 -3.14 23.39 13.53
C ARG A 23 -4.28 23.32 14.55
N THR A 24 -4.13 22.55 15.64
CA THR A 24 -5.02 22.67 16.82
C THR A 24 -4.94 24.05 17.49
N GLY A 25 -3.90 24.83 17.21
CA GLY A 25 -3.64 26.13 17.83
C GLY A 25 -3.00 26.08 19.22
N ARG A 26 -2.75 24.88 19.78
CA ARG A 26 -2.21 24.69 21.14
C ARG A 26 -0.72 25.06 21.30
N TYR A 27 0.05 25.16 20.20
CA TYR A 27 1.53 25.24 20.22
C TYR A 27 2.14 26.53 19.63
N GLY A 28 1.31 27.55 19.35
CA GLY A 28 1.78 28.86 18.88
C GLY A 28 2.65 28.80 17.61
N ARG A 29 3.74 29.57 17.58
CA ARG A 29 4.66 29.69 16.42
C ARG A 29 5.80 28.65 16.40
N LYS A 30 5.73 27.61 17.24
CA LYS A 30 6.74 26.55 17.22
C LYS A 30 6.67 25.79 15.89
N LYS A 31 7.82 25.35 15.37
CA LYS A 31 7.88 24.58 14.12
C LYS A 31 7.27 23.20 14.28
N HIS A 32 6.61 22.71 13.23
CA HIS A 32 5.86 21.46 13.27
C HIS A 32 6.76 20.25 13.59
N SER A 33 7.98 20.18 13.06
CA SER A 33 8.93 19.10 13.37
C SER A 33 9.23 18.98 14.88
N ALA A 34 9.43 20.11 15.56
CA ALA A 34 9.67 20.14 17.00
C ALA A 34 8.40 19.84 17.82
N ILE A 35 7.22 20.25 17.34
CA ILE A 35 5.93 19.91 17.94
C ILE A 35 5.67 18.41 17.82
N GLY A 36 5.88 17.83 16.63
CA GLY A 36 5.66 16.42 16.37
C GLY A 36 6.55 15.53 17.24
N ALA A 37 7.84 15.86 17.36
CA ALA A 37 8.75 15.11 18.22
C ALA A 37 8.39 15.23 19.72
N GLU A 38 7.92 16.40 20.18
CA GLU A 38 7.42 16.58 21.55
C GLU A 38 6.15 15.76 21.79
N TYR A 39 5.20 15.83 20.87
CA TYR A 39 3.96 15.06 20.91
C TYR A 39 4.22 13.54 20.97
N LEU A 40 5.10 13.04 20.10
CA LEU A 40 5.42 11.61 20.03
C LEU A 40 6.22 11.10 21.24
N SER A 41 6.90 11.98 21.98
CA SER A 41 7.67 11.59 23.17
C SER A 41 6.81 11.03 24.31
N ALA A 42 5.49 11.23 24.25
CA ALA A 42 4.51 10.60 25.14
C ALA A 42 4.27 9.12 24.80
N PHE A 43 4.53 8.69 23.56
CA PHE A 43 4.22 7.35 23.04
C PHE A 43 5.47 6.49 22.79
N THR A 44 6.63 7.10 22.59
CA THR A 44 7.91 6.40 22.40
C THR A 44 9.07 7.14 23.04
N LYS A 45 10.09 6.37 23.45
CA LYS A 45 11.41 6.87 23.90
C LYS A 45 12.52 6.57 22.91
N ASP A 46 12.17 6.03 21.74
CA ASP A 46 13.15 5.68 20.71
C ASP A 46 13.67 6.95 20.02
N GLU A 47 14.95 7.25 20.23
CA GLU A 47 15.58 8.45 19.69
C GLU A 47 15.74 8.42 18.17
N GLU A 48 15.81 7.26 17.51
CA GLU A 48 15.86 7.21 16.04
C GLU A 48 14.54 7.69 15.44
N ILE A 49 13.41 7.22 15.99
CA ILE A 49 12.07 7.68 15.58
C ILE A 49 11.91 9.18 15.85
N LEU A 50 12.21 9.62 17.08
CA LEU A 50 12.04 11.02 17.48
C LEU A 50 12.97 11.97 16.70
N ASN A 51 14.19 11.55 16.39
CA ASN A 51 15.12 12.36 15.60
C ASN A 51 14.70 12.45 14.14
N SER A 52 14.21 11.37 13.53
CA SER A 52 13.63 11.44 12.18
C SER A 52 12.48 12.45 12.12
N VAL A 53 11.62 12.51 13.13
CA VAL A 53 10.54 13.50 13.22
C VAL A 53 11.09 14.91 13.48
N ARG A 54 12.11 15.05 14.32
CA ARG A 54 12.65 16.37 14.70
C ARG A 54 13.50 17.02 13.60
N TYR A 55 14.23 16.23 12.83
CA TYR A 55 15.30 16.69 11.94
C TYR A 55 15.06 16.35 10.46
N HIS A 56 13.82 16.09 10.03
CA HIS A 56 13.51 15.88 8.61
C HIS A 56 13.53 17.16 7.75
N HIS A 57 13.84 18.35 8.30
CA HIS A 57 13.93 19.61 7.56
C HIS A 57 15.35 20.23 7.63
N VAL A 58 15.75 20.95 6.57
CA VAL A 58 17.10 21.56 6.43
C VAL A 58 17.48 22.47 7.61
N PRO A 59 16.64 23.42 8.07
CA PRO A 59 17.01 24.32 9.16
C PRO A 59 17.29 23.59 10.48
N GLU A 60 16.57 22.51 10.75
CA GLU A 60 16.68 21.71 11.96
C GLU A 60 17.99 20.93 11.96
N ILE A 61 18.35 20.33 10.82
CA ILE A 61 19.65 19.67 10.59
C ILE A 61 20.80 20.67 10.77
N LYS A 62 20.67 21.90 10.24
CA LYS A 62 21.72 22.94 10.31
C LYS A 62 21.86 23.59 11.68
N SER A 63 20.82 23.53 12.53
CA SER A 63 20.80 24.25 13.80
C SER A 63 21.92 23.85 14.76
N GLY A 64 22.61 22.72 14.52
CA GLY A 64 23.84 22.31 15.22
C GLY A 64 23.65 22.04 16.72
N LYS A 65 22.43 22.15 17.23
CA LYS A 65 22.12 22.02 18.66
C LYS A 65 22.34 20.59 19.17
N TYR A 66 22.32 19.61 18.27
CA TYR A 66 22.59 18.20 18.54
C TYR A 66 23.37 17.60 17.37
N TYR A 67 24.39 16.78 17.66
CA TYR A 67 25.17 16.07 16.65
C TYR A 67 24.35 14.89 16.10
N LEU A 68 23.95 14.97 14.84
CA LEU A 68 23.45 13.82 14.10
C LEU A 68 24.63 13.05 13.53
N ARG A 69 24.66 11.74 13.77
CA ARG A 69 25.63 10.84 13.17
C ARG A 69 25.41 10.78 11.65
N GLU A 70 26.48 10.55 10.90
CA GLU A 70 26.45 10.48 9.43
C GLU A 70 25.52 9.37 8.90
N ASP A 71 25.28 8.34 9.71
CA ASP A 71 24.41 7.19 9.45
C ASP A 71 22.99 7.33 10.05
N SER A 72 22.60 8.55 10.45
CA SER A 72 21.28 8.81 11.05
C SER A 72 20.13 8.58 10.07
N LEU A 73 19.07 7.89 10.54
CA LEU A 73 17.85 7.65 9.76
C LEU A 73 17.12 8.94 9.36
N SER A 74 17.37 10.06 10.05
CA SER A 74 16.79 11.36 9.73
C SER A 74 17.17 11.85 8.33
N TYR A 75 18.35 11.47 7.81
CA TYR A 75 18.74 11.81 6.43
C TYR A 75 17.95 11.02 5.38
N ILE A 76 17.55 9.80 5.69
CA ILE A 76 16.67 8.98 4.84
C ILE A 76 15.25 9.56 4.86
N THR A 77 14.73 9.89 6.06
CA THR A 77 13.42 10.56 6.17
C THR A 77 13.40 11.89 5.44
N TYR A 78 14.45 12.71 5.57
CA TYR A 78 14.59 13.99 4.86
C TYR A 78 14.48 13.83 3.34
N ILE A 79 15.27 12.93 2.74
CA ILE A 79 15.23 12.77 1.29
C ILE A 79 13.90 12.15 0.84
N ALA A 80 13.32 11.23 1.63
CA ALA A 80 12.03 10.61 1.32
C ALA A 80 10.88 11.64 1.34
N ASP A 81 10.82 12.52 2.34
CA ASP A 81 9.87 13.65 2.37
C ASP A 81 10.05 14.53 1.14
N ASN A 82 11.28 14.92 0.78
CA ASN A 82 11.51 15.74 -0.43
C ASN A 82 11.13 15.05 -1.75
N ILE A 83 11.12 13.72 -1.79
CA ILE A 83 10.65 12.96 -2.95
C ILE A 83 9.11 12.97 -2.96
N ALA A 84 8.47 12.63 -1.84
CA ALA A 84 7.00 12.65 -1.68
C ALA A 84 6.43 14.06 -1.90
N SER A 85 6.92 15.05 -1.13
CA SER A 85 6.61 16.47 -1.32
C SER A 85 6.88 16.96 -2.75
N GLY A 86 7.89 16.42 -3.43
CA GLY A 86 8.16 16.78 -4.83
C GLY A 86 7.14 16.19 -5.81
N THR A 87 6.49 15.07 -5.46
CA THR A 87 5.33 14.54 -6.18
C THR A 87 4.08 15.38 -5.89
N ASP A 88 3.98 15.93 -4.66
CA ASP A 88 2.82 16.68 -4.16
C ASP A 88 2.81 18.15 -4.59
N ARG A 89 3.97 18.83 -4.53
CA ARG A 89 4.09 20.27 -4.80
C ARG A 89 4.13 20.54 -6.29
N ARG A 90 3.17 21.34 -6.75
CA ARG A 90 3.13 21.91 -8.09
C ARG A 90 2.70 23.36 -7.95
N SER A 91 3.67 24.28 -7.92
CA SER A 91 3.41 25.70 -7.71
C SER A 91 2.46 26.27 -8.78
N GLU A 92 1.40 26.97 -8.38
CA GLU A 92 0.49 27.65 -9.33
C GLU A 92 1.01 29.03 -9.77
N ASP A 93 1.78 29.71 -8.91
CA ASP A 93 2.34 31.04 -9.19
C ASP A 93 3.66 31.27 -8.40
N PRO A 94 4.83 31.24 -9.05
CA PRO A 94 6.12 31.43 -8.40
C PRO A 94 6.38 32.86 -7.87
N ASP A 95 5.56 33.86 -8.25
CA ASP A 95 5.73 35.26 -7.86
C ASP A 95 4.80 35.70 -6.70
N SER A 96 4.03 34.77 -6.14
CA SER A 96 3.07 35.05 -5.07
C SER A 96 3.70 35.06 -3.67
N THR A 97 3.39 36.09 -2.87
CA THR A 97 3.82 36.18 -1.46
C THR A 97 3.25 35.02 -0.65
N TYR A 98 4.09 34.28 0.09
CA TYR A 98 3.66 33.19 0.99
C TYR A 98 2.51 33.61 1.91
N LYS A 99 1.31 33.11 1.63
CA LYS A 99 0.13 33.25 2.50
C LYS A 99 -0.25 31.85 2.99
N TRP A 100 -0.39 31.70 4.29
CA TRP A 100 -0.82 30.44 4.90
C TRP A 100 -2.31 30.53 5.24
N ASP A 101 -3.08 29.56 4.76
CA ASP A 101 -4.49 29.39 5.15
C ASP A 101 -4.63 28.08 5.93
N SER A 102 -4.53 28.17 7.27
CA SER A 102 -4.61 26.98 8.13
C SER A 102 -6.00 26.34 8.15
N GLU A 103 -7.02 27.04 7.64
CA GLU A 103 -8.41 26.60 7.64
C GLU A 103 -8.85 26.06 6.27
N VAL A 104 -7.94 26.01 5.29
CA VAL A 104 -8.22 25.43 3.97
C VAL A 104 -8.63 23.95 4.12
N PRO A 105 -9.77 23.53 3.54
CA PRO A 105 -10.10 22.12 3.43
C PRO A 105 -9.26 21.41 2.37
N LEU A 106 -9.31 20.08 2.38
CA LEU A 106 -8.72 19.27 1.31
C LEU A 106 -9.53 19.48 0.02
N SER A 107 -8.87 19.97 -1.03
CA SER A 107 -9.43 20.12 -2.36
C SER A 107 -9.60 18.76 -3.03
N ASP A 108 -10.62 18.66 -3.88
CA ASP A 108 -10.79 17.51 -4.74
C ASP A 108 -9.67 17.45 -5.79
N ILE A 109 -8.99 16.31 -5.86
CA ILE A 109 -7.96 16.04 -6.87
C ILE A 109 -8.49 16.22 -8.31
N PHE A 110 -9.78 15.98 -8.54
CA PHE A 110 -10.41 16.15 -9.85
C PHE A 110 -10.58 17.60 -10.29
N ASN A 111 -10.41 18.58 -9.40
CA ASN A 111 -10.47 20.01 -9.76
C ASN A 111 -9.46 20.38 -10.85
N ARG A 112 -8.38 19.61 -10.97
CA ARG A 112 -7.29 19.84 -11.92
C ARG A 112 -7.51 19.18 -13.26
N TYR A 113 -8.49 18.28 -13.34
CA TYR A 113 -8.74 17.47 -14.52
C TYR A 113 -9.93 18.06 -15.29
N GLY A 114 -9.67 18.48 -16.52
CA GLY A 114 -10.70 19.05 -17.39
C GLY A 114 -10.21 20.26 -18.16
N LYS A 115 -11.12 20.89 -18.91
CA LYS A 115 -10.83 22.15 -19.63
C LYS A 115 -10.87 23.36 -18.71
N GLU A 116 -11.66 23.29 -17.65
CA GLU A 116 -11.85 24.33 -16.65
C GLU A 116 -11.49 23.77 -15.28
N LYS A 117 -10.91 24.60 -14.41
CA LYS A 117 -10.61 24.20 -13.03
C LYS A 117 -11.91 24.06 -12.25
N GLY A 118 -12.06 22.92 -11.56
CA GLY A 118 -13.12 22.72 -10.59
C GLY A 118 -12.85 23.46 -9.28
N GLN A 119 -13.89 23.60 -8.46
CA GLN A 119 -13.80 24.12 -7.09
C GLN A 119 -14.63 23.26 -6.15
N ARG A 120 -14.22 22.00 -6.00
CA ARG A 120 -14.83 21.06 -5.06
C ARG A 120 -13.89 20.75 -3.90
N TYR A 121 -14.46 20.50 -2.73
CA TYR A 121 -13.73 20.27 -1.49
C TYR A 121 -14.32 19.05 -0.77
N LEU A 122 -13.48 18.34 -0.04
CA LEU A 122 -13.91 17.29 0.87
C LEU A 122 -14.33 17.89 2.22
N HIS A 123 -15.34 17.28 2.85
CA HIS A 123 -15.82 17.75 4.13
C HIS A 123 -14.76 17.50 5.23
N PRO A 124 -14.43 18.52 6.05
CA PRO A 124 -13.50 18.34 7.17
C PRO A 124 -13.97 17.28 8.18
N GLY A 125 -13.05 16.41 8.59
CA GLY A 125 -13.32 15.41 9.62
C GLY A 125 -12.49 14.15 9.46
N GLU A 126 -12.94 13.11 10.13
CA GLU A 126 -12.41 11.75 10.11
C GLU A 126 -13.07 10.93 8.99
N LEU A 127 -12.36 9.94 8.47
CA LEU A 127 -12.89 9.00 7.49
C LEU A 127 -13.93 8.08 8.17
N ARG A 128 -15.17 8.14 7.70
CA ARG A 128 -16.30 7.39 8.27
C ARG A 128 -17.05 6.65 7.18
N VAL A 129 -16.93 5.32 7.16
CA VAL A 129 -17.59 4.46 6.17
C VAL A 129 -19.12 4.42 6.32
N ASP A 130 -19.63 4.80 7.48
CA ASP A 130 -21.07 4.92 7.77
C ASP A 130 -21.68 6.26 7.31
N ASP A 131 -20.84 7.25 6.98
CA ASP A 131 -21.26 8.56 6.49
C ASP A 131 -20.74 8.79 5.06
N LEU A 132 -21.40 8.13 4.11
CA LEU A 132 -21.05 8.24 2.69
C LEU A 132 -21.18 9.67 2.13
N GLY A 133 -22.00 10.53 2.75
CA GLY A 133 -22.16 11.92 2.31
C GLY A 133 -20.87 12.72 2.49
N SER A 134 -20.20 12.52 3.63
CA SER A 134 -18.92 13.17 3.93
C SER A 134 -17.76 12.78 2.99
N LEU A 135 -17.90 11.66 2.27
CA LEU A 135 -16.88 11.14 1.35
C LEU A 135 -16.94 11.77 -0.05
N VAL A 136 -18.01 12.49 -0.37
CA VAL A 136 -18.25 13.04 -1.71
C VAL A 136 -17.79 14.51 -1.75
N PRO A 137 -16.87 14.90 -2.64
CA PRO A 137 -16.50 16.30 -2.79
C PRO A 137 -17.67 17.17 -3.26
N GLU A 138 -17.78 18.38 -2.70
CA GLU A 138 -18.84 19.33 -3.01
C GLU A 138 -18.30 20.74 -3.30
N GLU A 139 -19.07 21.56 -4.03
CA GLU A 139 -18.67 22.93 -4.37
C GLU A 139 -18.68 23.88 -3.15
N GLN A 140 -19.43 23.52 -2.11
CA GLN A 140 -19.49 24.29 -0.88
C GLN A 140 -18.19 24.14 -0.10
N ARG A 141 -17.51 25.27 0.16
CA ARG A 141 -16.32 25.29 1.02
C ARG A 141 -16.72 25.21 2.49
N HIS A 142 -16.26 24.16 3.16
CA HIS A 142 -16.32 24.02 4.61
C HIS A 142 -14.92 24.12 5.21
N ASP A 143 -14.67 25.13 6.05
CA ASP A 143 -13.35 25.36 6.61
C ASP A 143 -12.91 24.24 7.59
N TYR A 144 -11.66 23.81 7.46
CA TYR A 144 -11.02 22.85 8.37
C TYR A 144 -10.59 23.57 9.66
N SER A 145 -11.56 23.83 10.53
CA SER A 145 -11.35 24.55 11.79
C SER A 145 -10.36 23.85 12.75
N LYS A 146 -9.83 24.62 13.70
CA LYS A 146 -9.00 24.11 14.81
C LYS A 146 -9.69 23.00 15.62
N ALA A 147 -11.02 23.03 15.71
CA ALA A 147 -11.79 22.02 16.42
C ALA A 147 -11.77 20.67 15.70
N TYR A 148 -11.85 20.67 14.36
CA TYR A 148 -11.69 19.46 13.55
C TYR A 148 -10.28 18.88 13.72
N TYR A 149 -9.23 19.72 13.68
CA TYR A 149 -7.86 19.26 13.93
C TYR A 149 -7.70 18.68 15.33
N ALA A 150 -8.24 19.34 16.36
CA ALA A 150 -8.16 18.85 17.73
C ALA A 150 -8.83 17.49 17.89
N ARG A 151 -10.02 17.29 17.30
CA ARG A 151 -10.75 16.03 17.36
C ARG A 151 -9.97 14.87 16.71
N GLY A 152 -9.44 15.07 15.50
CA GLY A 152 -8.63 14.06 14.82
C GLY A 152 -7.33 13.74 15.56
N VAL A 153 -6.63 14.76 16.08
CA VAL A 153 -5.40 14.59 16.88
C VAL A 153 -5.68 13.86 18.19
N ASP A 154 -6.75 14.22 18.90
CA ASP A 154 -7.11 13.58 20.17
C ASP A 154 -7.56 12.12 19.93
N TYR A 155 -8.29 11.82 18.85
CA TYR A 155 -8.62 10.44 18.45
C TYR A 155 -7.36 9.63 18.11
N PHE A 156 -6.46 10.18 17.30
CA PHE A 156 -5.18 9.56 16.97
C PHE A 156 -4.37 9.27 18.23
N GLY A 157 -4.19 10.26 19.12
CA GLY A 157 -3.41 10.10 20.35
C GLY A 157 -3.98 9.08 21.32
N ASN A 158 -5.29 9.10 21.56
CA ASN A 158 -5.95 8.15 22.45
C ASN A 158 -5.81 6.69 21.95
N SER A 159 -5.89 6.50 20.63
CA SER A 159 -5.75 5.16 20.02
C SER A 159 -4.29 4.71 19.96
N LEU A 160 -3.37 5.63 19.65
CA LEU A 160 -1.94 5.33 19.60
C LEU A 160 -1.40 4.92 20.97
N ALA A 161 -1.96 5.45 22.07
CA ALA A 161 -1.60 5.04 23.43
C ALA A 161 -1.84 3.55 23.73
N ALA A 162 -2.71 2.88 22.96
CA ALA A 162 -3.02 1.46 23.12
C ALA A 162 -2.06 0.53 22.38
N VAL A 163 -1.14 1.06 21.56
CA VAL A 163 -0.22 0.25 20.74
C VAL A 163 1.23 0.65 20.96
N THR A 164 2.14 -0.28 20.68
CA THR A 164 3.59 0.00 20.68
C THR A 164 4.05 0.19 19.24
N LEU A 165 4.92 1.19 18.99
CA LEU A 165 5.56 1.42 17.69
C LEU A 165 6.54 0.28 17.36
N SER A 166 6.00 -0.84 16.91
CA SER A 166 6.70 -2.09 16.60
C SER A 166 6.12 -2.70 15.32
N ASP A 167 6.87 -3.61 14.69
CA ASP A 167 6.49 -4.24 13.42
C ASP A 167 5.05 -4.80 13.41
N ARG A 168 4.62 -5.40 14.51
CA ARG A 168 3.27 -5.99 14.68
C ARG A 168 2.12 -4.99 14.48
N TYR A 169 2.34 -3.72 14.79
CA TYR A 169 1.29 -2.69 14.76
C TYR A 169 1.42 -1.74 13.57
N ILE A 170 2.24 -2.06 12.57
CA ILE A 170 2.40 -1.21 11.38
C ILE A 170 1.06 -0.97 10.69
N SER A 171 0.32 -2.03 10.36
CA SER A 171 -0.98 -1.92 9.70
C SER A 171 -2.02 -1.19 10.55
N SER A 172 -2.00 -1.39 11.87
CA SER A 172 -2.91 -0.69 12.79
C SER A 172 -2.63 0.82 12.83
N VAL A 173 -1.37 1.23 12.85
CA VAL A 173 -1.01 2.67 12.87
C VAL A 173 -1.29 3.32 11.52
N LEU A 174 -1.08 2.63 10.40
CA LEU A 174 -1.47 3.11 9.07
C LEU A 174 -2.98 3.33 8.99
N ASN A 175 -3.78 2.34 9.41
CA ASN A 175 -5.24 2.47 9.42
C ASN A 175 -5.72 3.60 10.36
N LEU A 176 -5.04 3.80 11.50
CA LEU A 176 -5.36 4.90 12.40
C LEU A 176 -5.07 6.27 11.76
N LEU A 177 -3.96 6.42 11.04
CA LEU A 177 -3.67 7.65 10.28
C LEU A 177 -4.68 7.87 9.16
N GLU A 178 -5.04 6.81 8.43
CA GLU A 178 -6.07 6.87 7.39
C GLU A 178 -7.41 7.32 7.95
N ALA A 179 -7.85 6.72 9.06
CA ALA A 179 -9.09 7.06 9.73
C ALA A 179 -9.12 8.52 10.20
N THR A 180 -7.99 9.07 10.65
CA THR A 180 -7.94 10.38 11.32
C THR A 180 -7.46 11.53 10.44
N MET A 181 -6.68 11.27 9.39
CA MET A 181 -5.94 12.29 8.63
C MET A 181 -6.16 12.23 7.12
N THR A 182 -7.00 11.32 6.60
CA THR A 182 -7.33 11.27 5.16
C THR A 182 -7.84 12.61 4.63
N PHE A 183 -8.69 13.33 5.37
CA PHE A 183 -9.22 14.61 4.91
C PHE A 183 -8.45 15.84 5.40
N MET A 184 -7.31 15.66 6.07
CA MET A 184 -6.43 16.77 6.45
C MET A 184 -5.49 17.10 5.27
N PRO A 185 -5.39 18.35 4.82
CA PRO A 185 -4.46 18.70 3.74
C PRO A 185 -3.00 18.65 4.20
N SER A 186 -2.10 18.05 3.41
CA SER A 186 -0.67 17.98 3.74
C SER A 186 -0.01 19.37 3.73
N SER A 187 -0.33 20.20 2.74
CA SER A 187 0.10 21.60 2.64
C SER A 187 -1.06 22.55 2.84
N THR A 188 -0.79 23.71 3.44
CA THR A 188 -1.74 24.82 3.64
C THR A 188 -1.18 26.11 3.04
N ASN A 189 -0.18 25.98 2.17
CA ASN A 189 0.41 27.07 1.44
C ASN A 189 -0.60 27.51 0.37
N ALA A 190 -1.06 28.75 0.41
CA ALA A 190 -2.06 29.26 -0.53
C ALA A 190 -1.56 29.29 -1.99
N ASN A 191 -0.26 29.10 -2.21
CA ASN A 191 0.37 29.05 -3.52
C ASN A 191 0.42 27.62 -4.11
N GLU A 192 -0.01 26.63 -3.33
CA GLU A 192 -0.10 25.22 -3.70
C GLU A 192 -1.56 24.79 -3.64
N GLU A 193 -1.94 23.88 -4.53
CA GLU A 193 -3.25 23.24 -4.42
C GLU A 193 -3.24 22.27 -3.24
N ALA A 194 -4.23 22.40 -2.35
CA ALA A 194 -4.36 21.54 -1.17
C ALA A 194 -5.09 20.24 -1.52
N ASP A 195 -4.66 19.53 -2.57
CA ASP A 195 -5.30 18.31 -3.11
C ASP A 195 -4.67 17.00 -2.59
N ILE A 196 -3.60 17.09 -1.79
CA ILE A 196 -2.92 15.93 -1.21
C ILE A 196 -3.23 15.79 0.28
N SER A 197 -3.72 14.61 0.66
CA SER A 197 -3.95 14.22 2.04
C SER A 197 -2.64 14.16 2.85
N LEU A 198 -2.71 14.55 4.12
CA LEU A 198 -1.64 14.36 5.08
C LEU A 198 -1.33 12.86 5.27
N TYR A 199 -2.35 11.99 5.28
CA TYR A 199 -2.16 10.54 5.35
C TYR A 199 -1.37 10.02 4.14
N ASP A 200 -1.81 10.34 2.92
CA ASP A 200 -1.14 9.86 1.70
C ASP A 200 0.31 10.34 1.62
N HIS A 201 0.55 11.61 1.97
CA HIS A 201 1.90 12.16 2.05
C HIS A 201 2.80 11.40 3.05
N MET A 202 2.28 11.13 4.25
CA MET A 202 2.98 10.40 5.30
C MET A 202 3.25 8.94 4.91
N LYS A 203 2.25 8.26 4.34
CA LYS A 203 2.36 6.88 3.82
C LYS A 203 3.41 6.79 2.71
N LEU A 204 3.34 7.70 1.72
CA LEU A 204 4.27 7.72 0.59
C LEU A 204 5.71 8.04 1.03
N THR A 205 5.88 8.93 2.02
CA THR A 205 7.18 9.20 2.62
C THR A 205 7.77 7.96 3.28
N ALA A 206 6.97 7.19 4.03
CA ALA A 206 7.40 5.92 4.62
C ALA A 206 7.78 4.88 3.54
N ALA A 207 7.00 4.80 2.46
CA ALA A 207 7.28 3.90 1.33
C ALA A 207 8.64 4.20 0.69
N TYR A 208 8.89 5.47 0.34
CA TYR A 208 10.18 5.90 -0.23
C TYR A 208 11.33 5.70 0.75
N ALA A 209 11.14 5.97 2.04
CA ALA A 209 12.17 5.77 3.05
C ALA A 209 12.61 4.30 3.15
N CYS A 210 11.65 3.37 3.24
CA CYS A 210 11.95 1.94 3.34
C CYS A 210 12.59 1.39 2.05
N ALA A 211 12.04 1.77 0.89
CA ALA A 211 12.61 1.39 -0.41
C ALA A 211 14.05 1.95 -0.58
N LEU A 212 14.28 3.18 -0.15
CA LEU A 212 15.61 3.78 -0.17
C LEU A 212 16.58 3.05 0.75
N LYS A 213 16.14 2.65 1.95
CA LYS A 213 16.98 1.88 2.88
C LYS A 213 17.44 0.57 2.26
N GLN A 214 16.55 -0.17 1.59
CA GLN A 214 16.93 -1.38 0.84
C GLN A 214 18.04 -1.09 -0.20
N TYR A 215 17.90 0.01 -0.95
CA TYR A 215 18.90 0.43 -1.94
C TYR A 215 20.25 0.77 -1.29
N LEU A 216 20.25 1.53 -0.20
CA LEU A 216 21.47 1.95 0.51
C LEU A 216 22.20 0.74 1.10
N ASP A 217 21.48 -0.17 1.75
CA ASP A 217 22.04 -1.37 2.36
C ASP A 217 22.68 -2.29 1.31
N PHE A 218 21.98 -2.53 0.20
CA PHE A 218 22.49 -3.35 -0.89
C PHE A 218 23.78 -2.79 -1.49
N ASN A 219 23.87 -1.46 -1.60
CA ASN A 219 25.05 -0.77 -2.12
C ASN A 219 26.10 -0.46 -1.03
N LYS A 220 25.89 -0.90 0.22
CA LYS A 220 26.77 -0.64 1.37
C LYS A 220 27.08 0.84 1.59
N ILE A 221 26.08 1.69 1.40
CA ILE A 221 26.17 3.12 1.65
C ILE A 221 25.79 3.35 3.11
N GLU A 222 26.75 3.74 3.94
CA GLU A 222 26.52 4.01 5.38
C GLU A 222 26.54 5.53 5.70
N ASP A 223 27.23 6.31 4.86
CA ASP A 223 27.29 7.78 4.98
C ASP A 223 26.08 8.42 4.28
N TYR A 224 24.98 8.50 5.04
CA TYR A 224 23.74 9.11 4.59
C TYR A 224 23.84 10.63 4.51
N TYR A 225 24.62 11.27 5.38
CA TYR A 225 24.83 12.72 5.36
C TYR A 225 25.42 13.19 4.03
N HIS A 226 26.54 12.63 3.60
CA HIS A 226 27.17 13.07 2.36
C HIS A 226 26.36 12.62 1.13
N THR A 227 25.76 11.43 1.16
CA THR A 227 25.03 10.87 0.01
C THR A 227 23.68 11.54 -0.20
N LEU A 228 22.87 11.67 0.85
CA LEU A 228 21.46 12.08 0.76
C LEU A 228 21.26 13.55 1.06
N TYR A 229 22.02 14.13 1.99
CA TYR A 229 21.86 15.54 2.35
C TYR A 229 22.75 16.45 1.49
N ARG A 230 24.08 16.29 1.56
CA ARG A 230 25.01 17.10 0.74
C ARG A 230 24.94 16.75 -0.75
N GLY A 231 24.71 15.48 -1.06
CA GLY A 231 24.67 14.93 -2.41
C GLY A 231 23.27 14.82 -3.02
N SER A 232 22.23 15.40 -2.41
CA SER A 232 20.82 15.24 -2.79
C SER A 232 20.56 15.39 -4.30
N THR A 233 21.06 16.46 -4.92
CA THR A 233 20.89 16.71 -6.38
C THR A 233 21.41 15.56 -7.24
N LYS A 234 22.58 15.01 -6.89
CA LYS A 234 23.16 13.84 -7.59
C LYS A 234 22.41 12.57 -7.23
N PHE A 235 21.88 12.46 -6.02
CA PHE A 235 21.09 11.32 -5.61
C PHE A 235 19.78 11.22 -6.42
N TYR A 236 19.09 12.33 -6.66
CA TYR A 236 17.82 12.33 -7.39
C TYR A 236 17.90 11.82 -8.84
N THR A 237 19.10 11.80 -9.45
CA THR A 237 19.31 11.22 -10.78
C THR A 237 19.57 9.72 -10.75
N LYS A 238 19.83 9.13 -9.57
CA LYS A 238 20.07 7.69 -9.45
C LYS A 238 18.75 6.94 -9.55
N LYS A 239 18.75 5.85 -10.31
CA LYS A 239 17.64 4.88 -10.32
C LYS A 239 17.64 4.05 -9.04
N ALA A 240 17.26 4.65 -7.92
CA ALA A 240 17.25 4.00 -6.61
C ALA A 240 15.97 3.19 -6.34
N PHE A 241 14.95 3.34 -7.18
CA PHE A 241 13.62 2.76 -6.96
C PHE A 241 13.19 1.91 -8.14
N THR A 242 12.36 0.91 -7.85
CA THR A 242 11.67 0.08 -8.84
C THR A 242 10.18 0.16 -8.56
N MET A 243 9.41 0.49 -9.59
CA MET A 243 7.95 0.34 -9.57
C MET A 243 7.64 -1.07 -10.02
N VAL A 244 6.87 -1.80 -9.22
CA VAL A 244 6.36 -3.13 -9.57
C VAL A 244 4.87 -2.99 -9.84
N GLY A 245 4.42 -3.39 -11.02
CA GLY A 245 3.01 -3.49 -11.36
C GLY A 245 2.64 -4.96 -11.51
N PHE A 246 1.51 -5.37 -10.92
CA PHE A 246 0.98 -6.72 -11.08
C PHE A 246 -0.39 -6.69 -11.76
N ASP A 247 -0.71 -7.76 -12.49
CA ASP A 247 -1.99 -7.96 -13.17
C ASP A 247 -2.40 -9.44 -13.10
N MET A 248 -3.53 -9.71 -12.47
CA MET A 248 -4.11 -11.04 -12.28
C MET A 248 -5.14 -11.32 -13.39
N LYS A 249 -4.76 -12.19 -14.31
CA LYS A 249 -5.54 -12.56 -15.50
C LYS A 249 -6.60 -13.61 -15.18
N GLY A 250 -7.70 -13.55 -15.92
CA GLY A 250 -8.76 -14.57 -15.89
C GLY A 250 -9.81 -14.41 -14.79
N ILE A 251 -9.71 -13.36 -13.95
CA ILE A 251 -10.64 -13.08 -12.84
C ILE A 251 -12.10 -13.10 -13.27
N GLN A 252 -12.44 -12.38 -14.35
CA GLN A 252 -13.83 -12.29 -14.79
C GLN A 252 -14.40 -13.67 -15.13
N ALA A 253 -13.66 -14.46 -15.92
CA ALA A 253 -14.08 -15.81 -16.28
C ALA A 253 -14.18 -16.71 -15.04
N PHE A 254 -13.21 -16.63 -14.13
CA PHE A 254 -13.20 -17.39 -12.89
C PHE A 254 -14.41 -17.08 -11.99
N ILE A 255 -14.80 -15.81 -11.89
CA ILE A 255 -15.95 -15.37 -11.06
C ILE A 255 -17.28 -15.77 -11.71
N THR A 256 -17.41 -15.61 -13.03
CA THR A 256 -18.69 -15.82 -13.73
C THR A 256 -18.98 -17.25 -14.17
N THR A 257 -18.03 -18.18 -14.01
CA THR A 257 -18.24 -19.61 -14.34
C THR A 257 -19.13 -20.26 -13.29
N ILE A 258 -20.45 -20.11 -13.45
CA ILE A 258 -21.49 -20.65 -12.56
C ILE A 258 -22.64 -21.27 -13.37
N THR A 259 -23.06 -22.48 -12.98
CA THR A 259 -24.26 -23.14 -13.51
C THR A 259 -25.47 -22.91 -12.60
N SER A 260 -26.66 -22.99 -13.19
CA SER A 260 -27.92 -22.30 -12.86
C SER A 260 -28.56 -22.42 -11.46
N LYS A 261 -28.04 -23.20 -10.49
CA LYS A 261 -28.65 -23.35 -9.15
C LYS A 261 -27.68 -22.98 -8.03
N GLY A 262 -28.01 -21.94 -7.25
CA GLY A 262 -27.14 -21.42 -6.18
C GLY A 262 -26.06 -20.43 -6.64
N ALA A 263 -26.04 -20.11 -7.93
CA ALA A 263 -25.08 -19.26 -8.64
C ALA A 263 -24.72 -17.94 -7.94
N HIS A 264 -25.71 -17.20 -7.40
CA HIS A 264 -25.46 -15.90 -6.76
C HIS A 264 -24.67 -16.00 -5.44
N LYS A 265 -24.82 -17.10 -4.68
CA LYS A 265 -24.05 -17.32 -3.45
C LYS A 265 -22.57 -17.53 -3.77
N GLN A 266 -22.29 -18.32 -4.80
CA GLN A 266 -20.92 -18.60 -5.23
C GLN A 266 -20.23 -17.41 -5.89
N LEU A 267 -20.99 -16.50 -6.53
CA LEU A 267 -20.41 -15.29 -7.13
C LEU A 267 -19.68 -14.42 -6.09
N ARG A 268 -20.32 -14.20 -4.93
CA ARG A 268 -19.74 -13.39 -3.84
C ARG A 268 -18.51 -14.04 -3.23
N SER A 269 -18.57 -15.35 -2.94
CA SER A 269 -17.43 -16.05 -2.36
C SER A 269 -16.25 -16.14 -3.33
N ARG A 270 -16.51 -16.30 -4.64
CA ARG A 270 -15.44 -16.23 -5.67
C ARG A 270 -14.79 -14.86 -5.74
N ALA A 271 -15.57 -13.79 -5.76
CA ALA A 271 -15.03 -12.42 -5.79
C ALA A 271 -14.18 -12.13 -4.54
N PHE A 272 -14.69 -12.49 -3.36
CA PHE A 272 -13.94 -12.35 -2.11
C PHE A 272 -12.68 -13.21 -2.11
N TYR A 273 -12.75 -14.44 -2.61
CA TYR A 273 -11.61 -15.35 -2.69
C TYR A 273 -10.49 -14.80 -3.58
N VAL A 274 -10.82 -14.19 -4.72
CA VAL A 274 -9.82 -13.51 -5.58
C VAL A 274 -9.16 -12.34 -4.84
N GLU A 275 -9.93 -11.55 -4.08
CA GLU A 275 -9.37 -10.49 -3.25
C GLU A 275 -8.38 -11.09 -2.22
N MET A 276 -8.76 -12.15 -1.52
CA MET A 276 -7.87 -12.81 -0.55
C MET A 276 -6.62 -13.43 -1.19
N LEU A 277 -6.71 -13.96 -2.42
CA LEU A 277 -5.54 -14.44 -3.17
C LEU A 277 -4.54 -13.31 -3.40
N VAL A 278 -5.01 -12.14 -3.83
CA VAL A 278 -4.14 -10.98 -4.08
C VAL A 278 -3.59 -10.41 -2.78
N GLN A 279 -4.40 -10.27 -1.74
CA GLN A 279 -3.93 -9.79 -0.43
C GLN A 279 -2.87 -10.73 0.15
N ASN A 280 -3.10 -12.05 0.13
CA ASN A 280 -2.12 -13.04 0.59
C ASN A 280 -0.81 -13.00 -0.23
N PHE A 281 -0.91 -12.84 -1.55
CA PHE A 281 0.28 -12.66 -2.39
C PHE A 281 1.07 -11.40 -2.00
N LEU A 282 0.38 -10.27 -1.78
CA LEU A 282 1.02 -9.01 -1.41
C LEU A 282 1.66 -9.09 -0.03
N ASP A 283 0.98 -9.65 0.97
CA ASP A 283 1.50 -9.80 2.33
C ASP A 283 2.77 -10.66 2.33
N ASN A 284 2.74 -11.81 1.67
CA ASN A 284 3.91 -12.69 1.51
C ASN A 284 5.07 -12.00 0.76
N LEU A 285 4.76 -11.25 -0.31
CA LEU A 285 5.78 -10.52 -1.06
C LEU A 285 6.43 -9.42 -0.21
N LEU A 286 5.63 -8.65 0.53
CA LEU A 286 6.10 -7.57 1.39
C LEU A 286 6.93 -8.11 2.55
N GLU A 287 6.53 -9.23 3.16
CA GLU A 287 7.31 -9.90 4.20
C GLU A 287 8.70 -10.31 3.68
N LYS A 288 8.76 -11.00 2.53
CA LYS A 288 10.04 -11.40 1.91
C LYS A 288 10.92 -10.21 1.55
N LEU A 289 10.31 -9.09 1.14
CA LEU A 289 11.00 -7.84 0.84
C LEU A 289 11.39 -7.04 2.10
N ASN A 290 10.93 -7.43 3.30
CA ASN A 290 11.11 -6.65 4.52
C ASN A 290 10.48 -5.24 4.41
N LEU A 291 9.29 -5.16 3.81
CA LEU A 291 8.48 -3.95 3.58
C LEU A 291 7.10 -4.08 4.25
N SER A 292 6.26 -3.03 4.13
CA SER A 292 4.88 -3.04 4.64
C SER A 292 3.89 -2.58 3.58
N VAL A 293 2.60 -2.66 3.89
CA VAL A 293 1.51 -2.16 3.04
C VAL A 293 1.64 -0.66 2.68
N ALA A 294 2.44 0.13 3.42
CA ALA A 294 2.75 1.50 2.99
C ALA A 294 3.42 1.56 1.61
N ASN A 295 4.20 0.53 1.25
CA ASN A 295 4.85 0.42 -0.06
C ASN A 295 3.89 0.08 -1.21
N VAL A 296 2.64 -0.30 -0.91
CA VAL A 296 1.58 -0.49 -1.91
C VAL A 296 0.89 0.84 -2.16
N LEU A 297 1.08 1.38 -3.36
CA LEU A 297 0.45 2.64 -3.78
C LEU A 297 -1.04 2.45 -4.03
N TYR A 298 -1.36 1.35 -4.71
CA TYR A 298 -2.71 1.00 -5.10
C TYR A 298 -2.77 -0.50 -5.33
N ALA A 299 -3.85 -1.14 -4.89
CA ALA A 299 -4.15 -2.52 -5.24
C ALA A 299 -5.66 -2.72 -5.24
N ASN A 300 -6.14 -3.50 -6.21
CA ASN A 300 -7.45 -4.14 -6.16
C ASN A 300 -7.27 -5.64 -6.46
N SER A 301 -8.38 -6.38 -6.53
CA SER A 301 -8.40 -7.81 -6.81
C SER A 301 -7.70 -8.25 -8.11
N GLY A 302 -7.40 -7.33 -9.03
CA GLY A 302 -6.86 -7.61 -10.35
C GLY A 302 -5.55 -6.92 -10.69
N HIS A 303 -5.30 -5.70 -10.20
CA HIS A 303 -4.09 -4.96 -10.55
C HIS A 303 -3.65 -4.05 -9.40
N GLY A 304 -2.36 -3.74 -9.38
CA GLY A 304 -1.82 -2.84 -8.40
C GLY A 304 -0.37 -2.47 -8.65
N TYR A 305 0.11 -1.51 -7.86
CA TYR A 305 1.44 -0.94 -7.94
C TYR A 305 2.07 -0.84 -6.55
N LEU A 306 3.34 -1.21 -6.45
CA LEU A 306 4.16 -1.04 -5.25
C LEU A 306 5.54 -0.48 -5.58
N ILE A 307 6.12 0.26 -4.63
CA ILE A 307 7.47 0.82 -4.73
C ILE A 307 8.44 0.00 -3.87
N ILE A 308 9.53 -0.44 -4.48
CA ILE A 308 10.62 -1.15 -3.79
C ILE A 308 11.97 -0.49 -4.11
N GLY A 309 13.00 -0.82 -3.32
CA GLY A 309 14.38 -0.40 -3.62
C GLY A 309 14.92 -1.14 -4.85
N ASN A 310 15.58 -0.41 -5.77
CA ASN A 310 16.16 -0.99 -6.98
C ASN A 310 17.44 -1.77 -6.66
N THR A 311 17.28 -3.08 -6.43
CA THR A 311 18.38 -4.00 -6.14
C THR A 311 18.16 -5.31 -6.88
N SER A 312 19.24 -5.99 -7.27
CA SER A 312 19.11 -7.31 -7.91
C SER A 312 18.47 -8.33 -6.97
N ARG A 313 18.73 -8.22 -5.65
CA ARG A 313 18.09 -9.05 -4.62
C ARG A 313 16.58 -8.88 -4.61
N ASN A 314 16.09 -7.64 -4.58
CA ASN A 314 14.64 -7.40 -4.54
C ASN A 314 13.95 -7.82 -5.84
N HIS A 315 14.60 -7.61 -6.99
CA HIS A 315 14.08 -8.10 -8.27
C HIS A 315 13.96 -9.63 -8.30
N GLU A 316 14.91 -10.33 -7.70
CA GLU A 316 14.84 -11.80 -7.63
C GLU A 316 13.71 -12.26 -6.70
N ILE A 317 13.56 -11.65 -5.53
CA ILE A 317 12.45 -11.94 -4.60
C ILE A 317 11.09 -11.78 -5.31
N VAL A 318 10.91 -10.74 -6.12
CA VAL A 318 9.69 -10.52 -6.90
C VAL A 318 9.48 -11.64 -7.93
N ARG A 319 10.53 -12.03 -8.68
CA ARG A 319 10.45 -13.11 -9.68
C ARG A 319 10.15 -14.47 -9.05
N GLU A 320 10.80 -14.78 -7.93
CA GLU A 320 10.60 -16.03 -7.19
C GLU A 320 9.18 -16.10 -6.61
N SER A 321 8.72 -15.03 -5.94
CA SER A 321 7.36 -14.97 -5.38
C SER A 321 6.28 -15.12 -6.45
N LYS A 322 6.49 -14.48 -7.62
CA LYS A 322 5.61 -14.67 -8.78
C LYS A 322 5.59 -16.12 -9.26
N LYS A 323 6.76 -16.74 -9.38
CA LYS A 323 6.90 -18.13 -9.85
C LYS A 323 6.20 -19.10 -8.90
N GLU A 324 6.44 -18.96 -7.60
CA GLU A 324 5.78 -19.75 -6.56
C GLU A 324 4.26 -19.61 -6.64
N PHE A 325 3.76 -18.37 -6.68
CA PHE A 325 2.32 -18.12 -6.75
C PHE A 325 1.70 -18.64 -8.04
N ASN A 326 2.35 -18.49 -9.20
CA ASN A 326 1.85 -19.04 -10.46
C ASN A 326 1.89 -20.57 -10.50
N ASN A 327 2.87 -21.22 -9.86
CA ASN A 327 2.88 -22.68 -9.73
C ASN A 327 1.67 -23.16 -8.92
N PHE A 328 1.38 -22.47 -7.82
CA PHE A 328 0.19 -22.70 -7.00
C PHE A 328 -1.10 -22.51 -7.81
N LEU A 329 -1.27 -21.35 -8.47
CA LEU A 329 -2.46 -21.07 -9.29
C LEU A 329 -2.64 -22.10 -10.41
N PHE A 330 -1.55 -22.52 -11.05
CA PHE A 330 -1.59 -23.52 -12.11
C PHE A 330 -2.00 -24.90 -11.59
N LYS A 331 -1.52 -25.28 -10.40
CA LYS A 331 -1.89 -26.55 -9.75
C LYS A 331 -3.37 -26.57 -9.36
N GLU A 332 -3.88 -25.50 -8.78
CA GLU A 332 -5.26 -25.44 -8.26
C GLU A 332 -6.31 -25.11 -9.34
N PHE A 333 -5.97 -24.22 -10.28
CA PHE A 333 -6.93 -23.64 -11.23
C PHE A 333 -6.57 -23.90 -12.71
N GLY A 334 -5.48 -24.61 -12.98
CA GLY A 334 -5.01 -24.85 -14.34
C GLY A 334 -4.72 -23.52 -15.05
N PRO A 335 -5.28 -23.29 -16.25
CA PRO A 335 -5.02 -22.06 -17.00
C PRO A 335 -5.96 -20.89 -16.64
N GLN A 336 -6.86 -21.05 -15.65
CA GLN A 336 -7.94 -20.08 -15.41
C GLN A 336 -7.47 -18.77 -14.76
N LEU A 337 -6.44 -18.84 -13.92
CA LEU A 337 -5.90 -17.70 -13.19
C LEU A 337 -4.38 -17.65 -13.34
N ARG A 338 -3.84 -16.45 -13.50
CA ARG A 338 -2.39 -16.22 -13.60
C ARG A 338 -2.02 -14.82 -13.17
N LEU A 339 -0.93 -14.68 -12.44
CA LEU A 339 -0.36 -13.41 -12.07
C LEU A 339 0.78 -13.02 -13.01
N GLU A 340 0.67 -11.84 -13.62
CA GLU A 340 1.70 -11.19 -14.42
C GLU A 340 2.33 -10.04 -13.62
N ILE A 341 3.63 -9.81 -13.81
CA ILE A 341 4.35 -8.74 -13.10
C ILE A 341 5.29 -8.01 -14.05
N GLY A 342 5.15 -6.69 -14.12
CA GLY A 342 6.09 -5.78 -14.75
C GLY A 342 6.91 -5.00 -13.71
N MET A 343 8.15 -4.68 -14.05
CA MET A 343 9.03 -3.87 -13.20
C MET A 343 9.68 -2.77 -14.03
N ALA A 344 9.69 -1.54 -13.51
CA ALA A 344 10.36 -0.40 -14.13
C ALA A 344 11.28 0.32 -13.13
N ASN A 345 12.54 0.52 -13.52
CA ASN A 345 13.53 1.18 -12.66
C ASN A 345 13.53 2.69 -12.90
N PHE A 346 13.32 3.46 -11.84
CA PHE A 346 13.16 4.91 -11.93
C PHE A 346 14.00 5.68 -10.91
N SER A 347 14.29 6.93 -11.25
CA SER A 347 14.94 7.91 -10.38
C SER A 347 13.92 8.88 -9.80
N SER A 348 14.22 9.49 -8.66
CA SER A 348 13.33 10.49 -8.05
C SER A 348 13.02 11.67 -8.97
N ASN A 349 13.94 12.04 -9.87
CA ASN A 349 13.69 13.12 -10.84
C ASN A 349 12.56 12.80 -11.82
N GLN A 350 12.18 11.53 -12.02
CA GLN A 350 11.06 11.16 -12.88
C GLN A 350 9.69 11.34 -12.23
N VAL A 351 9.63 11.55 -10.91
CA VAL A 351 8.37 11.65 -10.13
C VAL A 351 8.23 12.95 -9.32
N ARG A 352 9.25 13.81 -9.35
CA ARG A 352 9.26 15.12 -8.67
C ARG A 352 8.85 16.26 -9.62
N GLU A 353 8.51 17.41 -9.05
CA GLU A 353 7.95 18.62 -9.69
C GLU A 353 8.59 19.05 -11.02
N LYS A 354 9.89 18.80 -11.22
CA LYS A 354 10.62 19.17 -12.45
C LYS A 354 10.67 18.08 -13.53
N ASN A 355 9.85 17.03 -13.40
CA ASN A 355 9.74 16.00 -14.42
C ASN A 355 8.92 16.50 -15.63
N THR A 356 8.96 15.72 -16.71
CA THR A 356 7.98 15.85 -17.79
C THR A 356 6.93 14.75 -17.70
N SER A 357 5.74 14.99 -18.25
CA SER A 357 4.71 13.94 -18.35
C SER A 357 5.23 12.68 -19.04
N GLU A 358 6.08 12.83 -20.06
CA GLU A 358 6.75 11.72 -20.76
C GLU A 358 7.61 10.89 -19.78
N GLN A 359 8.42 11.54 -18.93
CA GLN A 359 9.30 10.87 -17.98
C GLN A 359 8.54 10.08 -16.91
N TYR A 360 7.42 10.62 -16.45
CA TYR A 360 6.54 9.94 -15.49
C TYR A 360 5.81 8.76 -16.14
N VAL A 361 5.17 8.99 -17.29
CA VAL A 361 4.42 7.97 -18.04
C VAL A 361 5.33 6.85 -18.52
N ALA A 362 6.60 7.12 -18.83
CA ALA A 362 7.56 6.11 -19.25
C ALA A 362 7.73 4.98 -18.21
N ILE A 363 7.57 5.27 -16.91
CA ILE A 363 7.65 4.24 -15.85
C ILE A 363 6.52 3.22 -16.02
N PHE A 364 5.29 3.70 -16.21
CA PHE A 364 4.12 2.84 -16.40
C PHE A 364 4.14 2.14 -17.76
N ARG A 365 4.58 2.84 -18.81
CA ARG A 365 4.74 2.26 -20.16
C ARG A 365 5.69 1.05 -20.15
N GLU A 366 6.81 1.13 -19.43
CA GLU A 366 7.75 0.01 -19.30
C GLU A 366 7.11 -1.19 -18.59
N ILE A 367 6.27 -0.95 -17.57
CA ILE A 367 5.49 -2.02 -16.90
C ILE A 367 4.49 -2.64 -17.89
N ASP A 368 3.70 -1.82 -18.58
CA ASP A 368 2.68 -2.27 -19.53
C ASP A 368 3.29 -3.12 -20.68
N GLU A 369 4.47 -2.73 -21.18
CA GLU A 369 5.20 -3.49 -22.19
C GLU A 369 5.68 -4.86 -21.69
N VAL A 370 6.04 -4.97 -20.41
CA VAL A 370 6.38 -6.27 -19.80
C VAL A 370 5.12 -7.12 -19.66
N LEU A 371 4.04 -6.57 -19.08
CA LEU A 371 2.77 -7.28 -18.90
C LEU A 371 2.20 -7.78 -20.24
N ALA A 372 2.21 -6.94 -21.28
CA ALA A 372 1.72 -7.31 -22.60
C ALA A 372 2.51 -8.48 -23.22
N ARG A 373 3.83 -8.55 -23.03
CA ARG A 373 4.65 -9.67 -23.51
C ARG A 373 4.37 -10.96 -22.76
N GLU A 374 4.14 -10.89 -21.46
CA GLU A 374 3.81 -12.07 -20.64
C GLU A 374 2.43 -12.64 -20.99
N SER A 375 1.47 -11.77 -21.28
CA SER A 375 0.12 -12.13 -21.76
C SER A 375 0.17 -12.90 -23.09
N GLN A 376 1.16 -12.64 -23.95
CA GLN A 376 1.32 -13.33 -25.24
C GLN A 376 1.94 -14.73 -25.11
N THR A 377 2.65 -15.00 -24.01
CA THR A 377 3.34 -16.28 -23.78
C THR A 377 2.97 -16.85 -22.40
N PRO A 378 1.70 -17.27 -22.23
CA PRO A 378 1.16 -17.54 -20.91
C PRO A 378 1.68 -18.80 -20.23
N PHE A 379 2.18 -19.76 -21.01
CA PHE A 379 2.64 -21.04 -20.48
C PHE A 379 3.94 -21.46 -21.15
N ASN A 380 4.82 -22.05 -20.36
CA ASN A 380 6.02 -22.70 -20.87
C ASN A 380 5.71 -24.12 -21.40
N ALA A 381 6.67 -24.74 -22.07
CA ALA A 381 6.49 -26.06 -22.68
C ALA A 381 6.08 -27.16 -21.67
N LEU A 382 6.62 -27.13 -20.44
CA LEU A 382 6.30 -28.13 -19.42
C LEU A 382 4.87 -27.95 -18.89
N GLU A 383 4.43 -26.71 -18.69
CA GLU A 383 3.05 -26.39 -18.30
C GLU A 383 2.06 -26.83 -19.39
N LEU A 384 2.36 -26.54 -20.67
CA LEU A 384 1.53 -26.99 -21.79
C LEU A 384 1.49 -28.51 -21.90
N MET A 385 2.59 -29.21 -21.66
CA MET A 385 2.59 -30.68 -21.60
C MET A 385 1.68 -31.18 -20.48
N LYS A 386 1.75 -30.59 -19.28
CA LYS A 386 0.89 -30.96 -18.14
C LYS A 386 -0.59 -30.75 -18.45
N LEU A 387 -0.97 -29.63 -19.08
CA LEU A 387 -2.36 -29.36 -19.47
C LEU A 387 -2.91 -30.38 -20.48
N ASN A 388 -2.03 -30.94 -21.33
CA ASN A 388 -2.41 -31.91 -22.36
C ASN A 388 -2.31 -33.38 -21.90
N LEU A 389 -1.89 -33.63 -20.65
CA LEU A 389 -1.99 -34.96 -20.05
C LEU A 389 -3.46 -35.18 -19.68
N GLY A 390 -4.20 -35.86 -20.56
CA GLY A 390 -5.62 -36.16 -20.33
C GLY A 390 -5.84 -36.85 -18.98
N GLN A 391 -6.75 -36.28 -18.19
CA GLN A 391 -7.23 -36.87 -16.94
C GLN A 391 -8.76 -36.84 -16.93
N GLY A 392 -9.38 -37.89 -16.37
CA GLY A 392 -10.82 -37.95 -16.15
C GLY A 392 -11.37 -39.37 -16.20
N ASP A 393 -12.25 -39.70 -15.26
CA ASP A 393 -13.02 -40.95 -15.20
C ASP A 393 -14.36 -40.86 -15.96
N GLY A 394 -14.64 -39.70 -16.58
CA GLY A 394 -15.89 -39.39 -17.26
C GLY A 394 -16.84 -38.47 -16.47
N ARG A 395 -16.49 -38.08 -15.22
CA ARG A 395 -17.24 -37.09 -14.43
C ARG A 395 -16.56 -35.71 -14.47
N GLU A 396 -17.38 -34.67 -14.33
CA GLU A 396 -16.94 -33.28 -14.13
C GLU A 396 -17.71 -32.61 -13.00
N CYS A 397 -17.12 -31.58 -12.39
CA CYS A 397 -17.82 -30.71 -11.47
C CYS A 397 -18.93 -29.94 -12.20
N ALA A 398 -20.16 -30.04 -11.70
CA ALA A 398 -21.32 -29.34 -12.26
C ALA A 398 -21.21 -27.81 -12.20
N VAL A 399 -20.27 -27.24 -11.45
CA VAL A 399 -20.09 -25.79 -11.29
C VAL A 399 -18.97 -25.26 -12.19
N CYS A 400 -17.75 -25.78 -12.04
CA CYS A 400 -16.56 -25.27 -12.72
C CYS A 400 -16.03 -26.18 -13.83
N HIS A 401 -16.70 -27.30 -14.11
CA HIS A 401 -16.30 -28.32 -15.09
C HIS A 401 -14.90 -28.92 -14.86
N ASN A 402 -14.32 -28.74 -13.67
CA ASN A 402 -13.07 -29.40 -13.31
C ASN A 402 -13.33 -30.91 -13.08
N VAL A 403 -12.41 -31.74 -13.58
CA VAL A 403 -12.45 -33.20 -13.51
C VAL A 403 -11.63 -33.78 -12.36
N THR A 404 -10.89 -32.94 -11.62
CA THR A 404 -10.09 -33.35 -10.47
C THR A 404 -10.82 -33.12 -9.14
N ASN A 405 -10.48 -33.92 -8.13
CA ASN A 405 -11.00 -33.81 -6.76
C ASN A 405 -12.53 -33.73 -6.67
N ILE A 406 -13.24 -34.51 -7.51
CA ILE A 406 -14.69 -34.64 -7.47
C ILE A 406 -15.08 -35.45 -6.23
N LEU A 407 -16.00 -34.89 -5.43
CA LEU A 407 -16.50 -35.58 -4.24
C LEU A 407 -17.39 -36.77 -4.64
N PRO A 408 -17.29 -37.95 -3.98
CA PRO A 408 -18.09 -39.12 -4.35
C PRO A 408 -19.60 -38.89 -4.30
N ASP A 409 -20.07 -38.22 -3.24
CA ASP A 409 -21.49 -38.00 -2.92
C ASP A 409 -22.04 -36.65 -3.41
N SER A 410 -21.24 -35.87 -4.13
CA SER A 410 -21.62 -34.57 -4.69
C SER A 410 -21.24 -34.49 -6.17
N ASN A 411 -21.92 -33.65 -6.93
CA ASN A 411 -21.52 -33.32 -8.31
C ASN A 411 -20.56 -32.11 -8.34
N LYS A 412 -19.86 -31.84 -7.24
CA LYS A 412 -18.95 -30.70 -7.10
C LYS A 412 -17.54 -31.17 -6.77
N CYS A 413 -16.55 -30.41 -7.21
CA CYS A 413 -15.18 -30.57 -6.71
C CYS A 413 -15.05 -29.98 -5.30
N LEU A 414 -14.04 -30.43 -4.57
CA LEU A 414 -13.73 -29.99 -3.20
C LEU A 414 -13.71 -28.45 -3.08
N PHE A 415 -13.10 -27.76 -4.04
CA PHE A 415 -13.00 -26.30 -4.05
C PHE A 415 -14.36 -25.60 -4.18
N CYS A 416 -15.23 -26.05 -5.10
CA CYS A 416 -16.55 -25.45 -5.28
C CYS A 416 -17.47 -25.73 -4.08
N GLU A 417 -17.32 -26.88 -3.43
CA GLU A 417 -18.01 -27.17 -2.17
C GLU A 417 -17.53 -26.22 -1.06
N GLY A 418 -16.21 -26.02 -0.93
CA GLY A 418 -15.62 -25.07 0.01
C GLY A 418 -16.11 -23.64 -0.19
N LEU A 419 -16.14 -23.15 -1.43
CA LEU A 419 -16.66 -21.81 -1.75
C LEU A 419 -18.14 -21.62 -1.41
N GLU A 420 -18.94 -22.69 -1.47
CA GLU A 420 -20.35 -22.63 -1.11
C GLU A 420 -20.56 -22.57 0.39
N LEU A 421 -19.79 -23.36 1.15
CA LEU A 421 -19.76 -23.27 2.61
C LEU A 421 -19.32 -21.86 3.04
N PHE A 422 -18.22 -21.38 2.46
CA PHE A 422 -17.64 -20.08 2.72
C PHE A 422 -18.60 -18.91 2.43
N SER A 423 -19.48 -19.04 1.43
CA SER A 423 -20.46 -17.99 1.06
C SER A 423 -21.40 -17.58 2.21
N ASN A 424 -21.70 -18.50 3.12
CA ASN A 424 -22.53 -18.18 4.30
C ASN A 424 -21.74 -17.39 5.34
N GLU A 425 -20.45 -17.66 5.49
CA GLU A 425 -19.57 -17.03 6.48
C GLU A 425 -19.18 -15.60 6.07
N VAL A 426 -18.94 -15.36 4.77
CA VAL A 426 -18.70 -14.00 4.20
C VAL A 426 -19.77 -12.98 4.58
N GLN A 427 -20.99 -13.43 4.93
CA GLN A 427 -22.10 -12.56 5.29
C GLN A 427 -22.25 -12.32 6.79
N LYS A 428 -21.65 -13.16 7.62
CA LYS A 428 -21.88 -13.19 9.07
C LYS A 428 -20.64 -12.79 9.84
N GLU A 429 -19.48 -13.24 9.37
CA GLU A 429 -18.23 -13.06 10.07
C GLU A 429 -17.64 -11.68 9.80
N SER A 430 -17.02 -11.11 10.83
CA SER A 430 -16.40 -9.78 10.75
C SER A 430 -14.92 -9.85 10.35
N PHE A 431 -14.30 -11.03 10.44
CA PHE A 431 -12.89 -11.25 10.11
C PHE A 431 -12.66 -12.68 9.64
N PHE A 432 -11.57 -12.88 8.89
CA PHE A 432 -11.09 -14.18 8.44
C PHE A 432 -9.63 -14.34 8.85
N VAL A 433 -9.20 -15.58 9.02
CA VAL A 433 -7.83 -15.91 9.46
C VAL A 433 -7.14 -16.70 8.36
N VAL A 434 -5.91 -16.31 8.05
CA VAL A 434 -5.00 -17.11 7.21
C VAL A 434 -4.15 -17.98 8.13
N THR A 435 -4.09 -19.27 7.84
CA THR A 435 -3.39 -20.29 8.63
C THR A 435 -2.52 -21.17 7.73
N ASP A 436 -1.49 -21.75 8.33
CA ASP A 436 -0.64 -22.80 7.75
C ASP A 436 -1.22 -24.22 7.90
N GLU A 437 -2.34 -24.38 8.62
CA GLU A 437 -3.10 -25.63 8.64
C GLU A 437 -3.78 -25.83 7.27
N GLU A 438 -3.68 -27.01 6.67
CA GLU A 438 -4.34 -27.38 5.41
C GLU A 438 -5.87 -27.50 5.57
N ILE A 439 -6.51 -26.39 5.95
CA ILE A 439 -7.90 -26.30 6.36
C ILE A 439 -8.52 -25.05 5.76
N GLY A 440 -9.53 -25.25 4.92
CA GLY A 440 -10.29 -24.16 4.31
C GLY A 440 -10.00 -24.00 2.82
N LEU A 441 -10.00 -22.76 2.33
CA LEU A 441 -9.74 -22.47 0.92
C LEU A 441 -8.25 -22.14 0.75
N PRO A 442 -7.52 -22.83 -0.15
CA PRO A 442 -6.09 -22.60 -0.30
C PRO A 442 -5.82 -21.19 -0.85
N LEU A 443 -4.80 -20.49 -0.39
CA LEU A 443 -4.37 -19.17 -0.90
C LEU A 443 -2.95 -19.20 -1.46
N SER A 444 -2.14 -20.17 -1.02
CA SER A 444 -0.82 -20.50 -1.56
C SER A 444 -0.54 -22.00 -1.29
N ASP A 445 0.68 -22.48 -1.57
CA ASP A 445 1.09 -23.84 -1.16
C ASP A 445 1.17 -24.03 0.36
N HIS A 446 1.13 -22.93 1.14
CA HIS A 446 1.31 -22.95 2.60
C HIS A 446 0.24 -22.17 3.36
N ASP A 447 -0.59 -21.38 2.68
CA ASP A 447 -1.58 -20.52 3.32
C ASP A 447 -2.99 -20.97 2.96
N TYR A 448 -3.87 -21.02 3.96
CA TYR A 448 -5.27 -21.40 3.81
C TYR A 448 -6.16 -20.39 4.53
N LEU A 449 -7.25 -20.01 3.87
CA LEU A 449 -8.30 -19.17 4.45
C LEU A 449 -9.19 -20.03 5.35
N ASP A 450 -9.05 -19.87 6.66
CA ASP A 450 -9.87 -20.56 7.65
C ASP A 450 -11.26 -19.89 7.76
N PHE A 451 -12.30 -20.71 7.61
CA PHE A 451 -13.69 -20.31 7.79
C PHE A 451 -14.46 -21.26 8.72
N ARG A 452 -13.77 -21.87 9.71
CA ARG A 452 -14.37 -22.83 10.65
C ARG A 452 -15.45 -22.20 11.54
N THR A 453 -16.67 -22.25 11.02
CA THR A 453 -17.90 -22.74 11.67
C THR A 453 -18.48 -23.93 10.86
N SER A 454 -17.71 -25.03 10.74
CA SER A 454 -18.12 -26.42 10.36
C SER A 454 -18.38 -26.75 8.86
N PRO A 455 -18.12 -27.97 8.28
CA PRO A 455 -17.80 -29.29 8.86
C PRO A 455 -16.63 -30.07 8.16
N LEU A 456 -15.53 -29.45 7.75
CA LEU A 456 -14.46 -30.18 7.03
C LEU A 456 -13.61 -31.15 7.88
N LYS A 457 -13.79 -31.19 9.21
CA LYS A 457 -13.20 -32.23 10.08
C LYS A 457 -13.80 -33.62 9.91
N ALA A 458 -14.83 -33.80 9.06
CA ALA A 458 -15.47 -35.11 8.87
C ALA A 458 -14.74 -36.05 7.89
N TYR A 459 -13.74 -35.57 7.13
CA TYR A 459 -13.09 -36.40 6.09
C TYR A 459 -11.65 -36.84 6.39
N GLU A 460 -11.02 -36.38 7.49
CA GLU A 460 -9.70 -36.88 7.93
C GLU A 460 -9.75 -38.11 8.85
N LYS A 461 -10.93 -38.71 9.01
CA LYS A 461 -11.10 -40.01 9.69
C LYS A 461 -11.97 -40.96 8.85
N ARG A 462 -11.53 -41.30 7.64
CA ARG A 462 -11.89 -42.56 6.98
C ARG A 462 -10.73 -43.12 6.17
#